data_AF-A0A356AY54-F1
#
_entry.id   AF-A0A356AY54-F1
#
_cell.length_a   1.000
_cell.length_b   1.000
_cell.length_c   1.000
_cell.angle_alpha   90.00
_cell.angle_beta   90.00
_cell.angle_gamma   90.00
#
_symmetry.space_group_name_H-M   'P 1'
#
loop_
_entity.id
_entity.type
_entity.pdbx_description
1 polymer ?
#
loop_
_entity_poly.entity_id
_entity_poly.type
_entity_poly.pdbx_seq_one_letter_code
_entity_poly.pdbx_strand_id
1 'polypeptide(L)'
;MKKREIVKHYNEFIDKITEATIEINTFSPGLYGKYNVKKGLRNEDGSGVLVGLTEIGDVHGYIVDENEKVPVHGRLRYRGIDVKDIVSAHLEENRFGFEEVCYLILFGKLPNKQQLGE
;
A
#
# COMPACT_ATOMS: atom_id res chain seq x y z
N MET A 1 -19.52 -19.14 -23.50
CA MET A 1 -19.07 -19.71 -22.22
C MET A 1 -20.27 -19.98 -21.33
N LYS A 2 -20.41 -21.20 -20.80
CA LYS A 2 -21.56 -21.55 -19.96
C LYS A 2 -21.45 -20.79 -18.65
N LYS A 3 -22.51 -20.12 -18.18
CA LYS A 3 -22.53 -19.27 -16.97
C LYS A 3 -21.78 -19.87 -15.75
N ARG A 4 -21.82 -21.20 -15.59
CA ARG A 4 -21.07 -21.93 -14.55
C ARG A 4 -19.55 -21.85 -14.68
N GLU A 5 -19.00 -21.87 -15.89
CA GLU A 5 -17.56 -21.75 -16.14
C GLU A 5 -17.05 -20.36 -15.78
N ILE A 6 -17.83 -19.32 -16.11
CA ILE A 6 -17.50 -17.92 -15.77
C ILE A 6 -17.44 -17.74 -14.24
N VAL A 7 -18.48 -18.22 -13.53
CA VAL A 7 -18.51 -18.13 -12.06
C VAL A 7 -17.35 -18.90 -11.43
N LYS A 8 -17.04 -20.10 -11.94
CA LYS A 8 -15.90 -20.89 -11.45
C LYS A 8 -14.59 -20.12 -11.61
N HIS A 9 -14.36 -19.55 -12.78
CA HIS A 9 -13.16 -18.77 -13.08
C HIS A 9 -13.00 -17.55 -12.14
N TYR A 10 -14.06 -16.78 -11.91
CA TYR A 10 -14.00 -15.64 -10.99
C TYR A 10 -13.75 -16.06 -9.54
N ASN A 11 -14.35 -17.16 -9.07
CA ASN A 11 -14.11 -17.64 -7.72
C ASN A 11 -12.65 -18.09 -7.54
N GLU A 12 -12.09 -18.84 -8.50
CA GLU A 12 -10.69 -19.24 -8.48
C GLU A 12 -9.75 -18.02 -8.45
N PHE A 13 -10.07 -16.98 -9.20
CA PHE A 13 -9.33 -15.72 -9.18
C PHE A 13 -9.43 -15.03 -7.81
N ILE A 14 -10.65 -14.87 -7.27
CA ILE A 14 -10.91 -14.23 -5.96
C ILE A 14 -10.17 -14.97 -4.84
N ASP A 15 -10.22 -16.30 -4.82
CA ASP A 15 -9.55 -17.11 -3.80
C ASP A 15 -8.04 -16.88 -3.85
N LYS A 16 -7.45 -16.91 -5.05
CA LYS A 16 -6.01 -16.68 -5.27
C LYS A 16 -5.57 -15.28 -4.81
N ILE A 17 -6.31 -14.23 -5.18
CA ILE A 17 -5.94 -12.87 -4.78
C ILE A 17 -6.17 -12.64 -3.29
N THR A 18 -7.17 -13.31 -2.68
CA THR A 18 -7.45 -13.21 -1.25
C THR A 18 -6.29 -13.77 -0.45
N GLU A 19 -5.81 -14.97 -0.79
CA GLU A 19 -4.67 -15.59 -0.12
C GLU A 19 -3.42 -14.70 -0.21
N ALA A 20 -3.07 -14.24 -1.41
CA ALA A 20 -1.94 -13.35 -1.62
C ALA A 20 -2.08 -12.02 -0.85
N THR A 21 -3.29 -11.46 -0.79
CA THR A 21 -3.56 -10.20 -0.08
C THR A 21 -3.48 -10.38 1.44
N ILE A 22 -3.89 -11.52 1.98
CA ILE A 22 -3.73 -11.83 3.41
C ILE A 22 -2.25 -11.93 3.74
N GLU A 23 -1.46 -12.65 2.93
CA GLU A 23 -0.03 -12.84 3.16
C GLU A 23 0.72 -11.51 3.24
N ILE A 24 0.55 -10.63 2.24
CA ILE A 24 1.29 -9.35 2.17
C ILE A 24 0.83 -8.31 3.19
N ASN A 25 -0.33 -8.49 3.83
CA ASN A 25 -0.84 -7.53 4.82
C ASN A 25 -0.86 -8.11 6.25
N THR A 26 -0.31 -9.31 6.45
CA THR A 26 -0.20 -9.94 7.77
C THR A 26 1.13 -9.58 8.41
N PHE A 27 1.06 -8.96 9.59
CA PHE A 27 2.23 -8.62 10.40
C PHE A 27 2.41 -9.61 11.54
N SER A 28 3.67 -9.96 11.85
CA SER A 28 3.98 -10.76 13.03
C SER A 28 3.41 -10.09 14.31
N PRO A 29 2.70 -10.82 15.18
CA PRO A 29 2.10 -10.26 16.40
C PRO A 29 3.10 -9.48 17.28
N GLY A 30 4.37 -9.87 17.29
CA GLY A 30 5.42 -9.18 18.05
C GLY A 30 5.70 -7.75 17.58
N LEU A 31 5.39 -7.40 16.33
CA LEU A 31 5.61 -6.06 15.78
C LEU A 31 4.71 -5.01 16.44
N TYR A 32 3.50 -5.40 16.85
CA TYR A 32 2.57 -4.49 17.54
C TYR A 32 3.13 -4.03 18.90
N GLY A 33 3.71 -4.97 19.66
CA GLY A 33 4.41 -4.66 20.91
C GLY A 33 5.68 -3.84 20.67
N LYS A 34 6.49 -4.25 19.68
CA LYS A 34 7.75 -3.57 19.32
C LYS A 34 7.55 -2.09 18.99
N TYR A 35 6.51 -1.78 18.21
CA TYR A 35 6.23 -0.40 17.78
C TYR A 35 5.25 0.35 18.67
N ASN A 36 4.81 -0.24 19.79
CA ASN A 36 3.87 0.36 20.74
C ASN A 36 2.57 0.84 20.07
N VAL A 37 1.96 -0.02 19.25
CA VAL A 37 0.70 0.27 18.56
C VAL A 37 -0.43 0.42 19.59
N LYS A 38 -1.13 1.55 19.61
CA LYS A 38 -2.20 1.88 20.59
C LYS A 38 -3.59 1.90 19.97
N LYS A 39 -4.65 1.87 20.80
CA LYS A 39 -6.06 1.88 20.38
C LYS A 39 -6.71 3.29 20.28
N GLY A 40 -5.97 4.34 19.90
CA GLY A 40 -6.50 5.73 19.81
C GLY A 40 -5.64 6.65 18.93
N LEU A 41 -6.17 7.77 18.41
CA LEU A 41 -5.64 8.42 17.19
C LEU A 41 -4.66 9.61 17.35
N ARG A 42 -4.53 10.23 18.53
CA ARG A 42 -3.60 11.37 18.75
C ARG A 42 -3.05 11.41 20.18
N ASN A 43 -1.83 11.92 20.32
CA ASN A 43 -1.22 12.28 21.60
C ASN A 43 -1.63 13.72 21.98
N GLU A 44 -1.40 14.12 23.23
CA GLU A 44 -1.71 15.46 23.74
C GLU A 44 -0.92 16.58 23.06
N ASP A 45 0.28 16.26 22.53
CA ASP A 45 1.14 17.17 21.75
C ASP A 45 0.67 17.35 20.29
N GLY A 46 -0.49 16.79 19.93
CA GLY A 46 -1.07 16.84 18.58
C GLY A 46 -0.47 15.84 17.59
N SER A 47 0.57 15.10 17.98
CA SER A 47 1.18 14.07 17.13
C SER A 47 0.26 12.87 16.91
N GLY A 48 0.43 12.21 15.77
CA GLY A 48 -0.29 10.98 15.47
C GLY A 48 0.13 9.86 16.41
N VAL A 49 -0.84 9.06 16.84
CA VAL A 49 -0.56 7.81 17.55
C VAL A 49 -0.46 6.69 16.54
N LEU A 50 0.53 5.81 16.69
CA LEU A 50 0.61 4.61 15.88
C LEU A 50 -0.54 3.68 16.26
N VAL A 51 -1.57 3.59 15.41
CA VAL A 51 -2.78 2.78 15.64
C VAL A 51 -2.86 1.49 14.86
N GLY A 52 -1.94 1.30 13.92
CA GLY A 52 -1.87 0.12 13.09
C GLY A 52 -0.54 0.07 12.35
N LEU A 53 -0.27 -1.08 11.76
CA LEU A 53 0.83 -1.30 10.84
C LEU A 53 0.25 -1.39 9.43
N THR A 54 0.90 -0.75 8.48
CA THR A 54 0.53 -0.82 7.07
C THR A 54 1.78 -0.70 6.22
N GLU A 55 1.76 -1.35 5.07
CA GLU A 55 2.76 -1.16 4.01
C GLU A 55 2.15 -0.46 2.80
N ILE A 56 0.88 -0.03 2.86
CA ILE A 56 0.14 0.54 1.72
C ILE A 56 0.69 1.91 1.34
N GLY A 57 0.79 2.81 2.31
CA GLY A 57 1.16 4.21 2.08
C GLY A 57 2.08 4.73 3.17
N ASP A 58 3.12 5.45 2.78
CA ASP A 58 4.07 6.11 3.68
C ASP A 58 4.13 7.61 3.34
N VAL A 59 3.91 8.45 4.35
CA VAL A 59 3.96 9.91 4.25
C VAL A 59 5.09 10.42 5.14
N HIS A 60 6.14 10.92 4.52
CA HIS A 60 7.30 11.46 5.20
C HIS A 60 7.37 12.97 4.99
N GLY A 61 7.05 13.75 6.02
CA GLY A 61 7.03 15.23 5.95
C GLY A 61 7.92 15.93 6.98
N TYR A 62 8.50 15.19 7.92
CA TYR A 62 9.40 15.74 8.95
C TYR A 62 10.40 14.67 9.39
N ILE A 63 11.49 15.13 9.98
CA ILE A 63 12.43 14.30 10.75
C ILE A 63 12.40 14.74 12.22
N VAL A 64 12.83 13.85 13.10
CA VAL A 64 13.08 14.20 14.50
C VAL A 64 14.57 14.45 14.64
N ASP A 65 14.94 15.67 14.98
CA ASP A 65 16.31 16.11 15.22
C ASP A 65 16.38 16.75 16.62
N GLU A 66 17.29 16.30 17.48
CA GLU A 66 17.38 16.75 18.88
C GLU A 66 16.05 16.79 19.67
N ASN A 67 15.14 15.84 19.40
CA ASN A 67 13.75 15.78 19.91
C ASN A 67 12.80 16.87 19.40
N GLU A 68 13.22 17.70 18.46
CA GLU A 68 12.38 18.65 17.76
C GLU A 68 11.95 18.10 16.39
N LYS A 69 10.73 18.45 15.96
CA LYS A 69 10.23 18.08 14.64
C LYS A 69 10.65 19.13 13.62
N VAL A 70 11.53 18.76 12.71
CA VAL A 70 11.98 19.64 11.63
C VAL A 70 11.28 19.23 10.34
N PRO A 71 10.52 20.14 9.69
CA PRO A 71 9.88 19.85 8.41
C PRO A 71 10.93 19.57 7.33
N VAL A 72 10.67 18.58 6.49
CA VAL A 72 11.53 18.24 5.34
C VAL A 72 10.72 18.18 4.06
N HIS A 73 11.40 18.02 2.93
CA HIS A 73 10.72 17.84 1.66
C HIS A 73 9.81 16.60 1.71
N GLY A 74 8.50 16.84 1.55
CA GLY A 74 7.48 15.80 1.64
C GLY A 74 7.66 14.69 0.61
N ARG A 75 7.55 13.44 1.05
CA ARG A 75 7.50 12.26 0.19
C ARG A 75 6.26 11.43 0.50
N LEU A 76 5.60 10.98 -0.55
CA LEU A 76 4.49 10.04 -0.49
C LEU A 76 4.92 8.79 -1.25
N ARG A 77 4.81 7.63 -0.63
CA ARG A 77 5.11 6.35 -1.26
C ARG A 77 3.90 5.43 -1.21
N TYR A 78 3.68 4.69 -2.30
CA TYR A 78 2.76 3.57 -2.32
C TYR A 78 3.54 2.27 -2.41
N ARG A 79 3.33 1.37 -1.43
CA ARG A 79 4.05 0.09 -1.34
C ARG A 79 5.58 0.25 -1.49
N GLY A 80 6.12 1.31 -0.90
CA GLY A 80 7.55 1.65 -0.93
C GLY A 80 8.04 2.41 -2.16
N ILE A 81 7.20 2.61 -3.19
CA ILE A 81 7.56 3.33 -4.42
C ILE A 81 7.17 4.82 -4.29
N ASP A 82 8.08 5.75 -4.57
CA ASP A 82 7.77 7.19 -4.56
C ASP A 82 6.73 7.52 -5.62
N VAL A 83 5.66 8.22 -5.24
CA VAL A 83 4.58 8.60 -6.16
C VAL A 83 5.12 9.46 -7.30
N LYS A 84 6.19 10.23 -7.09
CA LYS A 84 6.83 10.98 -8.19
C LYS A 84 7.43 10.07 -9.23
N ASP A 85 8.04 8.96 -8.82
CA ASP A 85 8.63 7.98 -9.73
C ASP A 85 7.53 7.27 -10.52
N ILE A 86 6.43 6.91 -9.85
CA ILE A 86 5.23 6.37 -10.49
C ILE A 86 4.74 7.33 -11.58
N VAL A 87 4.47 8.59 -11.24
CA VAL A 87 3.92 9.56 -12.19
C VAL A 87 4.89 9.81 -13.35
N SER A 88 6.19 9.95 -13.08
CA SER A 88 7.19 10.21 -14.11
C SER A 88 7.26 9.08 -15.13
N ALA A 89 7.27 7.82 -14.69
CA ALA A 89 7.28 6.66 -15.58
C ALA A 89 6.07 6.63 -16.52
N HIS A 90 4.86 6.88 -16.01
CA HIS A 90 3.65 6.88 -16.83
C HIS A 90 3.60 8.04 -17.82
N LEU A 91 4.13 9.22 -17.45
CA LEU A 91 4.26 10.36 -18.36
C LEU A 91 5.25 10.08 -19.49
N GLU A 92 6.42 9.51 -19.17
CA GLU A 92 7.45 9.13 -20.15
C GLU A 92 6.94 8.07 -21.14
N GLU A 93 6.15 7.11 -20.65
CA GLU A 93 5.56 6.05 -21.47
C GLU A 93 4.24 6.44 -22.15
N ASN A 94 3.74 7.65 -21.89
CA ASN A 94 2.45 8.14 -22.38
C ASN A 94 1.27 7.18 -22.06
N ARG A 95 1.20 6.73 -20.80
CA ARG A 95 0.15 5.83 -20.28
C ARG A 95 -0.59 6.50 -19.11
N PHE A 96 -1.82 6.07 -18.85
CA PHE A 96 -2.64 6.62 -17.76
C PHE A 96 -2.22 6.11 -16.38
N GLY A 97 -1.88 4.81 -16.25
CA GLY A 97 -1.31 4.22 -15.04
C GLY A 97 -2.25 3.98 -13.86
N PHE A 98 -3.50 4.44 -13.94
CA PHE A 98 -4.47 4.32 -12.84
C PHE A 98 -4.69 2.87 -12.40
N GLU A 99 -4.97 1.98 -13.36
CA GLU A 99 -5.22 0.57 -13.10
C GLU A 99 -4.00 -0.14 -12.51
N GLU A 100 -2.79 0.20 -12.98
CA GLU A 100 -1.52 -0.31 -12.44
C GLU A 100 -1.29 0.12 -11.00
N VAL A 101 -1.58 1.38 -10.68
CA VAL A 101 -1.46 1.92 -9.32
C VAL A 101 -2.52 1.33 -8.39
N CYS A 102 -3.76 1.15 -8.86
CA CYS A 102 -4.79 0.43 -8.11
C CYS A 102 -4.34 -1.00 -7.80
N TYR A 103 -3.80 -1.70 -8.80
CA TYR A 103 -3.27 -3.04 -8.64
C TYR A 103 -2.12 -3.09 -7.62
N LEU A 104 -1.17 -2.15 -7.71
CA LEU A 104 -0.08 -2.01 -6.74
C LEU A 104 -0.61 -1.85 -5.31
N ILE A 105 -1.54 -0.93 -5.09
CA ILE A 105 -2.08 -0.64 -3.76
C ILE A 105 -2.76 -1.87 -3.15
N LEU A 106 -3.62 -2.53 -3.94
CA LEU A 106 -4.40 -3.68 -3.50
C LEU A 106 -3.51 -4.91 -3.26
N PHE A 107 -2.59 -5.21 -4.19
CA PHE A 107 -1.88 -6.48 -4.24
C PHE A 107 -0.39 -6.40 -3.91
N GLY A 108 0.11 -5.22 -3.54
CA GLY A 108 1.47 -5.02 -3.06
C GLY A 108 2.57 -5.08 -4.13
N LYS A 109 2.21 -5.30 -5.40
CA LYS A 109 3.13 -5.42 -6.53
C LYS A 109 2.50 -4.89 -7.81
N LEU A 110 3.33 -4.49 -8.77
CA LEU A 110 2.85 -4.11 -10.10
C LEU A 110 2.30 -5.32 -10.86
N PRO A 111 1.24 -5.14 -11.68
CA PRO A 111 0.71 -6.21 -12.51
C PRO A 111 1.66 -6.52 -13.66
N ASN A 112 1.64 -7.76 -14.14
CA ASN A 112 2.17 -8.07 -15.47
C ASN A 112 1.13 -7.76 -16.56
N LYS A 113 1.52 -7.81 -17.83
CA LYS A 113 0.63 -7.50 -18.97
C LYS A 113 -0.63 -8.38 -19.03
N GLN A 114 -0.54 -9.64 -18.61
CA GLN A 114 -1.68 -10.54 -18.59
C GLN A 114 -2.66 -10.11 -17.48
N GLN A 115 -2.16 -9.85 -16.28
CA GLN A 115 -2.97 -9.43 -15.12
C GLN A 115 -3.64 -8.07 -15.32
N LEU A 116 -3.06 -7.19 -16.13
CA LEU A 116 -3.67 -5.89 -16.47
C LEU A 116 -4.78 -6.02 -17.52
N GLY A 117 -4.80 -7.13 -18.28
CA GLY A 117 -5.80 -7.41 -19.31
C GLY A 117 -6.90 -8.39 -18.89
N GLU A 118 -6.82 -8.95 -17.68
CA GLU A 118 -7.84 -9.80 -17.03
C GLU A 118 -8.92 -8.95 -16.34
#